data_AF-A0A3D0D606-F1
#
_entry.id   AF-A0A3D0D606-F1
#
_cell.length_a   1.000
_cell.length_b   1.000
_cell.length_c   1.000
_cell.angle_alpha   90.00
_cell.angle_beta   90.00
_cell.angle_gamma   90.00
#
_symmetry.space_group_name_H-M   'P 1'
#
loop_
_entity.id
_entity.type
_entity.pdbx_description
1 polymer ?
#
loop_
_entity_poly.entity_id
_entity_poly.type
_entity_poly.pdbx_seq_one_letter_code
_entity_poly.pdbx_strand_id
1 'polypeptide(L)'
;MAILQALLALLARQAGRLLNTVFGWATIMLFGKVPEDRQIYLSVIAFGSVAWLVALLGIVFPSVGTFLLAFVPLPEWVDATWVRLAMLGATIVIPLIVGVIGLRMLDSQDRPKDAAATAKAILKGFPYTLGLALTLIMMTVFAPVLKIQTLIRRWTNQHVPIIVESEDYLEVVGEIQAALRTRGWTTTRHEATWMLRVPTKVLTLLAGGAIENLVADELTTLKAEELEVLLHPSDLVISGQKTDVIQARTTLVQQLAFSKAYLTWTKEANELEDRLWSLWREMKARARAFVPADALMRLGAIGHDLDAAGVPYEEWEVLFREKQQVETALLRMMAGVTDQVAEPAGIADEAPVGSRLPTETLASPNGLVFRLVGLLVVAALALLNHMRQRSASP
;
A
#
# COMPACT_ATOMS: atom_id res chain seq x y z
N MET A 1 46.92 2.96 0.15
CA MET A 1 46.17 1.75 -0.24
C MET A 1 45.09 1.37 0.78
N ALA A 2 45.39 1.17 2.06
CA ALA A 2 44.38 0.77 3.08
C ALA A 2 43.22 1.78 3.26
N ILE A 3 43.49 3.09 3.24
CA ILE A 3 42.45 4.13 3.35
C ILE A 3 41.51 4.13 2.13
N LEU A 4 42.07 3.96 0.92
CA LEU A 4 41.31 3.84 -0.33
C LEU A 4 40.46 2.56 -0.34
N GLN A 5 41.01 1.43 0.11
CA GLN A 5 40.26 0.18 0.25
C GLN A 5 39.12 0.30 1.28
N ALA A 6 39.38 0.95 2.43
CA ALA A 6 38.36 1.20 3.45
C ALA A 6 37.25 2.13 2.94
N LEU A 7 37.61 3.21 2.22
CA LEU A 7 36.64 4.12 1.59
C LEU A 7 35.82 3.42 0.51
N LEU A 8 36.45 2.62 -0.36
CA LEU A 8 35.74 1.86 -1.39
C LEU A 8 34.82 0.80 -0.77
N ALA A 9 35.27 0.10 0.28
CA ALA A 9 34.43 -0.86 0.99
C ALA A 9 33.24 -0.18 1.69
N LEU A 10 33.44 1.01 2.28
CA LEU A 10 32.36 1.82 2.87
C LEU A 10 31.37 2.29 1.79
N LEU A 11 31.87 2.81 0.67
CA LEU A 11 31.05 3.23 -0.47
C LEU A 11 30.26 2.06 -1.05
N ALA A 12 30.88 0.90 -1.24
CA ALA A 12 30.22 -0.30 -1.72
C ALA A 12 29.12 -0.78 -0.75
N ARG A 13 29.41 -0.79 0.56
CA ARG A 13 28.42 -1.13 1.59
C ARG A 13 27.25 -0.15 1.62
N GLN A 14 27.53 1.15 1.43
CA GLN A 14 26.51 2.18 1.40
C GLN A 14 25.69 2.14 0.10
N ALA A 15 26.33 1.89 -1.04
CA ALA A 15 25.66 1.67 -2.32
C ALA A 15 24.69 0.49 -2.26
N GLY A 16 25.10 -0.64 -1.65
CA GLY A 16 24.21 -1.79 -1.45
C GLY A 16 22.98 -1.46 -0.59
N ARG A 17 23.15 -0.68 0.49
CA ARG A 17 22.03 -0.22 1.33
C ARG A 17 21.09 0.73 0.59
N LEU A 18 21.65 1.66 -0.18
CA LEU A 18 20.89 2.59 -1.01
C LEU A 18 20.10 1.82 -2.07
N LEU A 19 20.73 0.87 -2.76
CA LEU A 19 20.08 0.05 -3.77
C LEU A 19 18.92 -0.75 -3.17
N ASN A 20 19.12 -1.41 -2.03
CA ASN A 20 18.04 -2.16 -1.36
C ASN A 20 16.87 -1.25 -0.94
N THR A 21 17.18 -0.02 -0.50
CA THR A 21 16.18 0.96 -0.08
C THR A 21 15.39 1.47 -1.29
N VAL A 22 16.09 1.82 -2.37
CA VAL A 22 15.49 2.27 -3.62
C VAL A 22 14.64 1.17 -4.26
N PHE A 23 15.13 -0.07 -4.23
CA PHE A 23 14.38 -1.23 -4.67
C PHE A 23 13.11 -1.43 -3.82
N GLY A 24 13.20 -1.28 -2.50
CA GLY A 24 12.03 -1.31 -1.62
C GLY A 24 10.99 -0.24 -1.99
N TRP A 25 11.43 0.99 -2.27
CA TRP A 25 10.53 2.05 -2.74
C TRP A 25 9.93 1.75 -4.12
N ALA A 26 10.73 1.23 -5.05
CA ALA A 26 10.30 0.86 -6.39
C ALA A 26 9.18 -0.19 -6.33
N THR A 27 9.36 -1.24 -5.54
CA THR A 27 8.36 -2.30 -5.36
C THR A 27 7.07 -1.77 -4.73
N ILE A 28 7.16 -0.96 -3.66
CA ILE A 28 5.98 -0.37 -3.02
C ILE A 28 5.26 0.60 -3.96
N MET A 29 5.97 1.40 -4.75
CA MET A 29 5.33 2.32 -5.69
C MET A 29 4.70 1.60 -6.89
N LEU A 30 5.24 0.44 -7.28
CA LEU A 30 4.74 -0.32 -8.43
C LEU A 30 3.57 -1.23 -8.07
N PHE A 31 3.60 -1.81 -6.87
CA PHE A 31 2.62 -2.82 -6.44
C PHE A 31 1.75 -2.38 -5.26
N GLY A 32 2.00 -1.19 -4.73
CA GLY A 32 1.41 -0.77 -3.46
C GLY A 32 2.02 -1.50 -2.27
N LYS A 33 1.47 -1.24 -1.08
CA LYS A 33 1.77 -2.04 0.12
C LYS A 33 1.06 -3.40 0.02
N VAL A 34 1.82 -4.45 -0.24
CA VAL A 34 1.30 -5.81 -0.39
C VAL A 34 1.28 -6.51 0.99
N PRO A 35 0.23 -7.30 1.28
CA PRO A 35 0.15 -8.16 2.46
C PRO A 35 1.37 -9.09 2.66
N GLU A 36 1.68 -9.43 3.92
CA GLU A 36 2.89 -10.17 4.30
C GLU A 36 2.96 -11.58 3.67
N ASP A 37 1.82 -12.25 3.52
CA ASP A 37 1.69 -13.58 2.90
C ASP A 37 2.07 -13.57 1.41
N ARG A 38 1.76 -12.48 0.70
CA ARG A 38 2.08 -12.30 -0.72
C ARG A 38 3.45 -11.65 -0.95
N GLN A 39 4.03 -11.02 0.08
CA GLN A 39 5.31 -10.32 0.00
C GLN A 39 6.46 -11.23 -0.45
N ILE A 40 6.50 -12.48 0.01
CA ILE A 40 7.55 -13.44 -0.36
C ILE A 40 7.49 -13.73 -1.87
N TYR A 41 6.30 -14.01 -2.41
CA TYR A 41 6.14 -14.30 -3.84
C TYR A 41 6.56 -13.13 -4.71
N LEU A 42 6.10 -11.91 -4.38
CA LEU A 42 6.48 -10.71 -5.11
C LEU A 42 7.97 -10.42 -5.01
N SER A 43 8.57 -10.63 -3.83
CA SER A 43 10.01 -10.44 -3.64
C SER A 43 10.83 -11.41 -4.50
N VAL A 44 10.42 -12.68 -4.56
CA VAL A 44 11.07 -13.71 -5.40
C VAL A 44 10.91 -13.37 -6.88
N ILE A 45 9.71 -12.99 -7.32
CA ILE A 45 9.45 -12.62 -8.72
C ILE A 45 10.24 -11.36 -9.11
N ALA A 46 10.25 -10.32 -8.27
CA ALA A 46 10.94 -9.07 -8.52
C ALA A 46 12.47 -9.24 -8.55
N PHE A 47 13.04 -9.88 -7.51
CA PHE A 47 14.48 -10.14 -7.45
C PHE A 47 14.93 -11.11 -8.56
N GLY A 48 14.14 -12.16 -8.80
CA GLY A 48 14.34 -13.08 -9.91
C GLY A 48 14.37 -12.37 -11.25
N SER A 49 13.44 -11.44 -11.49
CA SER A 49 13.39 -10.68 -12.75
C SER A 49 14.62 -9.81 -12.98
N VAL A 50 15.11 -9.12 -11.95
CA VAL A 50 16.36 -8.36 -12.05
C VAL A 50 17.55 -9.29 -12.29
N ALA A 51 17.64 -10.39 -11.54
CA ALA A 51 18.70 -11.39 -11.70
C ALA A 51 18.70 -12.03 -13.10
N TRP A 52 17.52 -12.26 -13.67
CA TRP A 52 17.35 -12.77 -15.03
C TRP A 52 17.91 -11.79 -16.07
N LEU A 53 17.64 -10.49 -15.93
CA LEU A 53 18.20 -9.50 -16.84
C LEU A 53 19.73 -9.41 -16.71
N VAL A 54 20.26 -9.51 -15.49
CA VAL A 54 21.70 -9.58 -15.25
C VAL A 54 22.32 -10.82 -15.91
N ALA A 55 21.66 -11.98 -15.82
CA ALA A 55 22.11 -13.20 -16.50
C ALA A 55 22.11 -13.03 -18.03
N LEU A 56 21.07 -12.42 -18.58
CA LEU A 56 20.96 -12.13 -20.01
C LEU A 56 22.10 -11.19 -20.47
N LEU A 57 22.36 -10.12 -19.71
CA LEU A 57 23.49 -9.23 -19.95
C LEU A 57 24.83 -9.94 -19.83
N GLY A 58 24.99 -10.88 -18.90
CA GLY A 58 26.21 -11.69 -18.76
C GLY A 58 26.45 -12.63 -19.95
N ILE A 59 25.39 -13.12 -20.60
CA ILE A 59 25.48 -13.93 -21.81
C ILE A 59 25.87 -13.07 -23.02
N VAL A 60 25.22 -11.90 -23.18
CA VAL A 60 25.48 -10.98 -24.31
C VAL A 60 26.84 -10.30 -24.16
N PHE A 61 27.19 -9.89 -22.94
CA PHE A 61 28.42 -9.20 -22.58
C PHE A 61 29.17 -10.01 -21.49
N PRO A 62 30.08 -10.92 -21.88
CA PRO A 62 30.81 -11.76 -20.92
C PRO A 62 31.56 -10.99 -19.82
N SER A 63 31.93 -9.73 -20.09
CA SER A 63 32.55 -8.83 -19.11
C SER A 63 31.66 -8.54 -17.89
N VAL A 64 30.34 -8.55 -18.05
CA VAL A 64 29.40 -8.40 -16.94
C VAL A 64 29.48 -9.61 -16.03
N GLY A 65 29.54 -10.81 -16.60
CA GLY A 65 29.73 -12.04 -15.85
C GLY A 65 31.02 -12.02 -15.05
N THR A 66 32.15 -11.72 -15.69
CA THR A 66 33.45 -11.65 -15.00
C THR A 66 33.50 -10.56 -13.93
N PHE A 67 32.85 -9.42 -14.16
CA PHE A 67 32.72 -8.36 -13.16
C PHE A 67 31.95 -8.82 -11.91
N LEU A 68 30.83 -9.53 -12.09
CA LEU A 68 30.05 -10.04 -10.95
C LEU A 68 30.84 -11.06 -10.13
N LEU A 69 31.62 -11.91 -10.78
CA LEU A 69 32.49 -12.89 -10.11
C LEU A 69 33.58 -12.21 -9.26
N ALA A 70 33.99 -10.99 -9.59
CA ALA A 70 34.96 -10.26 -8.78
C ALA A 70 34.46 -9.93 -7.36
N PHE A 71 33.13 -9.97 -7.14
CA PHE A 71 32.52 -9.71 -5.84
C PHE A 71 32.19 -10.98 -5.05
N VAL A 72 32.36 -12.17 -5.64
CA VAL A 72 32.00 -13.45 -5.02
C VAL A 72 33.26 -14.31 -4.92
N PRO A 73 33.68 -14.74 -3.72
CA PRO A 73 34.76 -15.71 -3.60
C PRO A 73 34.29 -17.03 -4.20
N LEU A 74 34.81 -17.38 -5.38
CA LEU A 74 34.49 -18.63 -6.05
C LEU A 74 35.49 -19.71 -5.63
N PRO A 75 35.02 -20.94 -5.39
CA PRO A 75 35.90 -22.08 -5.27
C PRO A 75 36.75 -22.25 -6.55
N GLU A 76 37.97 -22.76 -6.41
CA GLU A 76 38.92 -22.94 -7.53
C GLU A 76 38.41 -23.87 -8.65
N TRP A 77 37.35 -24.65 -8.41
CA TRP A 77 36.72 -25.53 -9.41
C TRP A 77 35.67 -24.83 -10.28
N VAL A 78 35.27 -23.60 -9.96
CA VAL A 78 34.25 -22.86 -10.72
C VAL A 78 34.91 -21.98 -11.78
N ASP A 79 35.12 -22.56 -12.96
CA ASP A 79 35.64 -21.84 -14.12
C ASP A 79 34.58 -21.00 -14.83
N ALA A 80 35.02 -20.10 -15.72
CA ALA A 80 34.16 -19.24 -16.52
C ALA A 80 33.08 -20.01 -17.32
N THR A 81 33.36 -21.25 -17.71
CA THR A 81 32.40 -22.13 -18.41
C THR A 81 31.22 -22.52 -17.52
N TRP A 82 31.47 -22.85 -16.25
CA TRP A 82 30.42 -23.17 -15.28
C TRP A 82 29.52 -21.97 -15.02
N VAL A 83 30.12 -20.78 -14.94
CA VAL A 83 29.38 -19.52 -14.77
C VAL A 83 28.49 -19.26 -15.98
N ARG A 84 29.00 -19.47 -17.21
CA ARG A 84 28.21 -19.32 -18.42
C ARG A 84 27.05 -20.32 -18.47
N LEU A 85 27.28 -21.58 -18.11
CA LEU A 85 26.24 -22.60 -18.01
C LEU A 85 25.18 -22.22 -16.96
N ALA A 86 25.62 -21.72 -15.81
CA ALA A 86 24.71 -21.23 -14.77
C ALA A 86 23.87 -20.04 -15.24
N MET A 87 24.46 -19.08 -15.97
CA MET A 87 23.74 -17.94 -16.56
C MET A 87 22.73 -18.40 -17.62
N LEU A 88 23.12 -19.33 -18.51
CA LEU A 88 22.22 -19.93 -19.49
C LEU A 88 21.06 -20.67 -18.82
N GLY A 89 21.37 -21.46 -17.78
CA GLY A 89 20.37 -22.11 -16.95
C GLY A 89 19.43 -21.10 -16.30
N ALA A 90 19.95 -20.04 -15.69
CA ALA A 90 19.17 -18.98 -15.06
C ALA A 90 18.24 -18.28 -16.05
N THR A 91 18.68 -18.03 -17.29
CA THR A 91 17.82 -17.42 -18.32
C THR A 91 16.61 -18.25 -18.71
N ILE A 92 16.67 -19.57 -18.53
CA ILE A 92 15.55 -20.48 -18.80
C ILE A 92 14.73 -20.74 -17.53
N VAL A 93 15.41 -21.01 -16.41
CA VAL A 93 14.77 -21.44 -15.15
C VAL A 93 14.01 -20.30 -14.47
N ILE A 94 14.58 -19.10 -14.41
CA ILE A 94 13.96 -17.98 -13.68
C ILE A 94 12.59 -17.63 -14.27
N PRO A 95 12.41 -17.44 -15.59
CA PRO A 95 11.10 -17.11 -16.12
C PRO A 95 10.07 -18.22 -15.96
N LEU A 96 10.51 -19.48 -15.99
CA LEU A 96 9.63 -20.62 -15.69
C LEU A 96 9.15 -20.59 -14.24
N ILE A 97 10.03 -20.29 -13.29
CA ILE A 97 9.66 -20.11 -11.88
C ILE A 97 8.66 -18.95 -11.74
N VAL A 98 8.92 -17.80 -12.39
CA VAL A 98 7.99 -16.65 -12.38
C VAL A 98 6.62 -17.04 -12.94
N GLY A 99 6.58 -17.78 -14.05
CA GLY A 99 5.32 -18.29 -14.63
C GLY A 99 4.57 -19.26 -13.70
N VAL A 100 5.28 -20.15 -13.02
CA VAL A 100 4.69 -21.07 -12.02
C VAL A 100 4.15 -20.32 -10.80
N ILE A 101 4.88 -19.32 -10.30
CA ILE A 101 4.40 -18.49 -9.19
C ILE A 101 3.17 -17.68 -9.62
N GLY A 102 3.19 -17.09 -10.81
CA GLY A 102 2.03 -16.38 -11.37
C GLY A 102 0.78 -17.25 -11.43
N LEU A 103 0.91 -18.52 -11.85
CA LEU A 103 -0.20 -19.49 -11.81
C LEU A 103 -0.71 -19.79 -10.41
N ARG A 104 0.17 -19.81 -9.40
CA ARG A 104 -0.24 -20.01 -8.00
C ARG A 104 -1.00 -18.81 -7.44
N MET A 105 -0.71 -17.61 -7.93
CA MET A 105 -1.40 -16.39 -7.51
C MET A 105 -2.80 -16.26 -8.12
N LEU A 106 -3.12 -17.01 -9.18
CA LEU A 106 -4.48 -17.10 -9.70
C LEU A 106 -5.36 -17.94 -8.77
N ASP A 107 -6.61 -17.50 -8.66
CA ASP A 107 -7.68 -18.23 -7.98
C ASP A 107 -7.85 -19.63 -8.56
N SER A 108 -8.17 -20.59 -7.70
CA SER A 108 -8.34 -22.00 -8.11
C SER A 108 -9.42 -22.19 -9.19
N GLN A 109 -10.36 -21.25 -9.30
CA GLN A 109 -11.43 -21.27 -10.30
C GLN A 109 -10.98 -20.76 -11.67
N ASP A 110 -10.02 -19.83 -11.71
CA ASP A 110 -9.46 -19.23 -12.92
C ASP A 110 -8.21 -19.95 -13.43
N ARG A 111 -7.72 -20.96 -12.68
CA ARG A 111 -6.58 -21.78 -13.11
C ARG A 111 -6.94 -22.60 -14.35
N PRO A 112 -6.05 -22.63 -15.37
CA PRO A 112 -6.26 -23.44 -16.55
C PRO A 112 -6.38 -24.91 -16.18
N LYS A 113 -7.48 -25.55 -16.61
CA LYS A 113 -7.75 -26.98 -16.35
C LYS A 113 -6.99 -27.91 -17.30
N ASP A 114 -6.60 -27.39 -18.46
CA ASP A 114 -5.92 -28.14 -19.52
C ASP A 114 -4.40 -28.02 -19.42
N ALA A 115 -3.69 -29.14 -19.59
CA ALA A 115 -2.23 -29.17 -19.55
C ALA A 115 -1.55 -28.22 -20.56
N ALA A 116 -2.14 -28.06 -21.76
CA ALA A 116 -1.65 -27.14 -22.77
C ALA A 116 -1.81 -25.66 -22.35
N ALA A 117 -2.91 -25.33 -21.69
CA ALA A 117 -3.15 -23.98 -21.18
C ALA A 117 -2.23 -23.66 -19.99
N THR A 118 -1.98 -24.63 -19.11
CA THR A 118 -1.00 -24.51 -18.03
C THR A 118 0.42 -24.30 -18.56
N ALA A 119 0.84 -25.10 -19.54
CA ALA A 119 2.17 -24.93 -20.17
C ALA A 119 2.31 -23.55 -20.84
N LYS A 120 1.26 -23.10 -21.55
CA LYS A 120 1.23 -21.76 -22.15
C LYS A 120 1.33 -20.66 -21.09
N ALA A 121 0.65 -20.80 -19.96
CA ALA A 121 0.72 -19.85 -18.86
C ALA A 121 2.11 -19.80 -18.20
N ILE A 122 2.77 -20.95 -18.02
CA ILE A 122 4.16 -21.00 -17.52
C ILE A 122 5.11 -20.30 -18.53
N LEU A 123 4.93 -20.54 -19.83
CA LEU A 123 5.73 -19.89 -20.87
C LEU A 123 5.50 -18.37 -20.96
N LYS A 124 4.34 -17.87 -20.53
CA LYS A 124 4.15 -16.42 -20.38
C LYS A 124 5.05 -15.81 -19.30
N GLY A 125 5.67 -16.62 -18.44
CA GLY A 125 6.68 -16.15 -17.49
C GLY A 125 7.87 -15.43 -18.16
N PHE A 126 8.23 -15.75 -19.40
CA PHE A 126 9.29 -15.06 -20.17
C PHE A 126 9.03 -13.58 -20.38
N PRO A 127 7.96 -13.18 -21.08
CA PRO A 127 7.67 -11.77 -21.26
C PRO A 127 7.32 -11.07 -19.93
N TYR A 128 6.80 -11.79 -18.92
CA TYR A 128 6.50 -11.21 -17.60
C TYR A 128 7.77 -10.82 -16.85
N THR A 129 8.76 -11.72 -16.86
CA THR A 129 10.06 -11.50 -16.22
C THR A 129 10.78 -10.31 -16.86
N LEU A 130 10.72 -10.20 -18.19
CA LEU A 130 11.28 -9.05 -18.92
C LEU A 130 10.56 -7.74 -18.57
N GLY A 131 9.22 -7.75 -18.61
CA GLY A 131 8.40 -6.58 -18.29
C GLY A 131 8.66 -6.08 -16.89
N LEU A 132 8.68 -7.00 -15.91
CA LEU A 132 8.95 -6.65 -14.53
C LEU A 132 10.39 -6.16 -14.33
N ALA A 133 11.39 -6.82 -14.93
CA ALA A 133 12.78 -6.38 -14.81
C ALA A 133 12.98 -4.95 -15.32
N LEU A 134 12.45 -4.66 -16.51
CA LEU A 134 12.54 -3.33 -17.11
C LEU A 134 11.83 -2.28 -16.23
N THR A 135 10.61 -2.60 -15.79
CA THR A 135 9.81 -1.75 -14.92
C THR A 135 10.51 -1.45 -13.60
N LEU A 136 11.10 -2.46 -12.95
CA LEU A 136 11.86 -2.29 -11.71
C LEU A 136 13.10 -1.43 -11.90
N ILE A 137 13.80 -1.56 -13.04
CA ILE A 137 14.95 -0.70 -13.35
C ILE A 137 14.50 0.76 -13.55
N MET A 138 13.40 0.98 -14.27
CA MET A 138 12.82 2.31 -14.42
C MET A 138 12.44 2.90 -13.07
N MET A 139 11.75 2.12 -12.23
CA MET A 139 11.34 2.54 -10.89
C MET A 139 12.53 2.74 -9.94
N THR A 140 13.63 2.01 -10.11
CA THR A 140 14.87 2.24 -9.37
C THR A 140 15.43 3.63 -9.65
N VAL A 141 15.19 4.19 -10.84
CA VAL A 141 15.59 5.56 -11.20
C VAL A 141 14.52 6.58 -10.81
N PHE A 142 13.24 6.27 -11.02
CA PHE A 142 12.14 7.21 -10.81
C PHE A 142 11.73 7.36 -9.35
N ALA A 143 11.72 6.28 -8.56
CA ALA A 143 11.31 6.33 -7.16
C ALA A 143 12.17 7.30 -6.31
N PRO A 144 13.50 7.35 -6.45
CA PRO A 144 14.32 8.37 -5.79
C PRO A 144 13.94 9.79 -6.17
N VAL A 145 13.67 10.06 -7.45
CA VAL A 145 13.29 11.39 -7.94
C VAL A 145 11.97 11.83 -7.31
N LEU A 146 10.97 10.95 -7.29
CA LEU A 146 9.68 11.20 -6.64
C LEU A 146 9.86 11.38 -5.13
N LYS A 147 10.70 10.56 -4.48
CA LYS A 147 10.98 10.68 -3.04
C LYS A 147 11.64 12.02 -2.70
N ILE A 148 12.60 12.47 -3.51
CA ILE A 148 13.24 13.78 -3.33
C ILE A 148 12.21 14.91 -3.46
N GLN A 149 11.30 14.84 -4.43
CA GLN A 149 10.23 15.84 -4.56
C GLN A 149 9.35 15.90 -3.30
N THR A 150 8.97 14.75 -2.73
CA THR A 150 8.21 14.71 -1.47
C THR A 150 8.98 15.29 -0.28
N LEU A 151 10.29 15.04 -0.20
CA LEU A 151 11.16 15.57 0.84
C LEU A 151 11.34 17.09 0.73
N ILE A 152 11.49 17.61 -0.49
CA ILE A 152 11.57 19.06 -0.75
C ILE A 152 10.28 19.75 -0.30
N ARG A 153 9.11 19.15 -0.57
CA ARG A 153 7.81 19.65 -0.09
C ARG A 153 7.57 19.44 1.41
N ARG A 154 8.47 18.75 2.13
CA ARG A 154 8.30 18.31 3.53
C ARG A 154 7.02 17.49 3.74
N TRP A 155 6.63 16.75 2.72
CA TRP A 155 5.45 15.89 2.77
C TRP A 155 5.81 14.51 3.33
N THR A 156 4.82 13.90 3.97
CA THR A 156 4.86 12.49 4.38
C THR A 156 3.90 11.70 3.51
N ASN A 157 4.22 10.43 3.31
CA ASN A 157 3.35 9.48 2.62
C ASN A 157 2.82 8.46 3.62
N GLN A 158 1.55 8.09 3.50
CA GLN A 158 0.94 6.98 4.21
C GLN A 158 0.20 6.08 3.22
N HIS A 159 0.25 4.79 3.49
CA HIS A 159 -0.33 3.75 2.66
C HIS A 159 -1.51 3.14 3.41
N VAL A 160 -2.63 2.98 2.73
CA VAL A 160 -3.79 2.26 3.22
C VAL A 160 -3.99 1.08 2.26
N PRO A 161 -3.72 -0.16 2.70
CA PRO A 161 -3.96 -1.34 1.88
C PRO A 161 -5.45 -1.39 1.55
N ILE A 162 -5.76 -1.35 0.26
CA ILE A 162 -7.12 -1.52 -0.26
C ILE A 162 -7.05 -2.31 -1.55
N ILE A 163 -8.07 -3.08 -1.89
CA ILE A 163 -8.20 -3.73 -3.19
C ILE A 163 -9.42 -3.13 -3.89
N VAL A 164 -9.23 -2.67 -5.12
CA VAL A 164 -10.29 -2.09 -5.95
C VAL A 164 -10.33 -2.84 -7.27
N GLU A 165 -11.49 -3.43 -7.56
CA GLU A 165 -11.71 -4.08 -8.84
C GLU A 165 -11.76 -3.05 -9.97
N SER A 166 -11.31 -3.45 -11.15
CA SER A 166 -11.21 -2.56 -12.32
C SER A 166 -12.57 -1.97 -12.71
N GLU A 167 -13.66 -2.71 -12.50
CA GLU A 167 -15.03 -2.27 -12.81
C GLU A 167 -15.54 -1.16 -11.89
N ASP A 168 -15.07 -1.13 -10.64
CA ASP A 168 -15.52 -0.18 -9.61
C ASP A 168 -14.53 0.99 -9.41
N TYR A 169 -13.39 0.97 -10.10
CA TYR A 169 -12.30 1.92 -9.89
C TYR A 169 -12.74 3.39 -9.91
N LEU A 170 -13.47 3.83 -10.95
CA LEU A 170 -13.91 5.22 -11.08
C LEU A 170 -15.00 5.61 -10.06
N GLU A 171 -15.79 4.65 -9.60
CA GLU A 171 -16.79 4.84 -8.55
C GLU A 171 -16.08 5.09 -7.21
N VAL A 172 -15.12 4.24 -6.86
CA VAL A 172 -14.28 4.39 -5.66
C VAL A 172 -13.49 5.70 -5.67
N VAL A 173 -12.93 6.13 -6.81
CA VAL A 173 -12.32 7.47 -6.94
C VAL A 173 -13.32 8.58 -6.56
N GLY A 174 -14.57 8.45 -7.00
CA GLY A 174 -15.65 9.38 -6.67
C GLY A 174 -15.98 9.40 -5.19
N GLU A 175 -16.05 8.24 -4.55
CA GLU A 175 -16.30 8.10 -3.12
C GLU A 175 -15.16 8.69 -2.28
N ILE A 176 -13.91 8.44 -2.65
CA ILE A 176 -12.72 9.05 -2.00
C ILE A 176 -12.79 10.58 -2.12
N GLN A 177 -13.09 11.09 -3.31
CA GLN A 177 -13.23 12.53 -3.54
C GLN A 177 -14.35 13.13 -2.68
N ALA A 178 -15.48 12.44 -2.59
CA ALA A 178 -16.61 12.87 -1.77
C ALA A 178 -16.26 12.85 -0.27
N ALA A 179 -15.58 11.81 0.20
CA ALA A 179 -15.12 11.67 1.58
C ALA A 179 -14.14 12.79 1.97
N LEU A 180 -13.18 13.11 1.10
CA LEU A 180 -12.24 14.23 1.32
C LEU A 180 -12.97 15.58 1.38
N ARG A 181 -13.99 15.78 0.54
CA ARG A 181 -14.80 16.99 0.53
C ARG A 181 -15.54 17.22 1.84
N THR A 182 -16.00 16.15 2.54
CA THR A 182 -16.67 16.29 3.85
C THR A 182 -15.81 16.93 4.93
N ARG A 183 -14.48 16.92 4.75
CA ARG A 183 -13.49 17.52 5.67
C ARG A 183 -12.90 18.83 5.14
N GLY A 184 -13.44 19.36 4.04
CA GLY A 184 -13.02 20.65 3.47
C GLY A 184 -11.91 20.56 2.41
N TRP A 185 -11.46 19.35 2.03
CA TRP A 185 -10.52 19.21 0.92
C TRP A 185 -11.26 19.15 -0.43
N THR A 186 -11.19 20.23 -1.20
CA THR A 186 -11.66 20.25 -2.58
C THR A 186 -10.57 19.70 -3.49
N THR A 187 -10.70 18.44 -3.89
CA THR A 187 -9.73 17.79 -4.77
C THR A 187 -10.15 17.82 -6.24
N THR A 188 -9.17 17.95 -7.13
CA THR A 188 -9.31 17.79 -8.58
C THR A 188 -8.70 16.46 -9.03
N ARG A 189 -9.31 15.81 -10.01
CA ARG A 189 -8.79 14.58 -10.60
C ARG A 189 -7.69 14.91 -11.59
N HIS A 190 -6.55 14.26 -11.45
CA HIS A 190 -5.44 14.31 -12.38
C HIS A 190 -4.97 12.89 -12.69
N GLU A 191 -4.46 12.67 -13.89
CA GLU A 191 -3.67 11.46 -14.15
C GLU A 191 -2.41 11.45 -13.29
N ALA A 192 -1.98 10.26 -12.90
CA ALA A 192 -0.70 10.08 -12.23
C ALA A 192 0.47 10.62 -13.07
N THR A 193 1.55 11.00 -12.38
CA THR A 193 2.78 11.47 -13.03
C THR A 193 3.27 10.44 -14.05
N TRP A 194 3.84 10.89 -15.17
CA TRP A 194 4.38 10.00 -16.21
C TRP A 194 5.40 8.98 -15.65
N MET A 195 6.15 9.35 -14.61
CA MET A 195 7.09 8.48 -13.90
C MET A 195 6.44 7.26 -13.24
N LEU A 196 5.13 7.30 -12.99
CA LEU A 196 4.35 6.15 -12.50
C LEU A 196 3.62 5.45 -13.65
N ARG A 197 3.13 6.21 -14.65
CA ARG A 197 2.39 5.66 -15.81
C ARG A 197 3.24 4.87 -16.80
N VAL A 198 4.49 5.29 -17.04
CA VAL A 198 5.33 4.60 -18.03
C VAL A 198 5.73 3.20 -17.56
N PRO A 199 6.20 3.00 -16.31
CA PRO A 199 6.51 1.67 -15.80
C PRO A 199 5.29 0.74 -15.84
N THR A 200 4.10 1.22 -15.45
CA THR A 200 2.88 0.41 -15.53
C THR A 200 2.52 0.02 -16.95
N LYS A 201 2.60 0.93 -17.92
CA LYS A 201 2.37 0.62 -19.35
C LYS A 201 3.35 -0.42 -19.91
N VAL A 202 4.62 -0.35 -19.51
CA VAL A 202 5.63 -1.37 -19.88
C VAL A 202 5.25 -2.73 -19.31
N LEU A 203 4.81 -2.77 -18.05
CA LEU A 203 4.34 -3.99 -17.41
C LEU A 203 3.11 -4.54 -18.12
N THR A 204 2.08 -3.74 -18.42
CA THR A 204 0.87 -4.19 -19.13
C THR A 204 1.18 -4.73 -20.52
N LEU A 205 2.04 -4.03 -21.29
CA LEU A 205 2.40 -4.43 -22.65
C LEU A 205 3.17 -5.76 -22.71
N LEU A 206 4.03 -6.02 -21.73
CA LEU A 206 4.87 -7.22 -21.68
C LEU A 206 4.24 -8.34 -20.84
N ALA A 207 3.38 -8.02 -19.87
CA ALA A 207 2.70 -9.01 -19.04
C ALA A 207 1.37 -9.49 -19.64
N GLY A 208 0.78 -8.76 -20.59
CA GLY A 208 -0.57 -9.09 -21.09
C GLY A 208 -1.61 -9.25 -19.97
N GLY A 209 -2.78 -9.79 -20.31
CA GLY A 209 -3.97 -9.79 -19.44
C GLY A 209 -3.88 -10.53 -18.09
N ALA A 210 -2.72 -11.05 -17.66
CA ALA A 210 -2.58 -11.71 -16.36
C ALA A 210 -2.25 -10.74 -15.21
N ILE A 211 -1.85 -9.51 -15.50
CA ILE A 211 -1.57 -8.44 -14.52
C ILE A 211 -2.54 -7.26 -14.73
N GLU A 212 -3.49 -7.37 -15.66
CA GLU A 212 -4.48 -6.34 -16.01
C GLU A 212 -5.37 -5.95 -14.81
N ASN A 213 -5.64 -6.91 -13.91
CA ASN A 213 -6.36 -6.65 -12.65
C ASN A 213 -5.49 -5.99 -11.56
N LEU A 214 -4.16 -5.95 -11.73
CA LEU A 214 -3.21 -5.38 -10.77
C LEU A 214 -2.71 -3.99 -11.19
N VAL A 215 -2.94 -3.59 -12.45
CA VAL A 215 -2.41 -2.36 -13.04
C VAL A 215 -3.53 -1.64 -13.76
N ALA A 216 -4.11 -0.62 -13.13
CA ALA A 216 -5.10 0.23 -13.78
C ALA A 216 -4.44 1.07 -14.88
N ASP A 217 -5.07 1.10 -16.05
CA ASP A 217 -4.68 1.97 -17.17
C ASP A 217 -4.82 3.47 -16.83
N GLU A 218 -5.63 3.79 -15.81
CA GLU A 218 -5.98 5.16 -15.41
C GLU A 218 -5.69 5.44 -13.93
N LEU A 219 -4.44 5.26 -13.50
CA LEU A 219 -4.00 5.69 -12.16
C LEU A 219 -4.39 7.15 -11.90
N THR A 220 -5.37 7.34 -11.01
CA THR A 220 -5.97 8.65 -10.73
C THR A 220 -5.40 9.22 -9.43
N THR A 221 -4.95 10.47 -9.52
CA THR A 221 -4.50 11.27 -8.38
C THR A 221 -5.49 12.38 -8.10
N LEU A 222 -6.03 12.41 -6.89
CA LEU A 222 -6.82 13.50 -6.35
C LEU A 222 -5.89 14.52 -5.71
N LYS A 223 -5.88 15.76 -6.23
CA LYS A 223 -4.99 16.82 -5.74
C LYS A 223 -5.76 17.96 -5.10
N ALA A 224 -5.31 18.37 -3.92
CA ALA A 224 -5.62 19.63 -3.26
C ALA A 224 -4.30 20.38 -2.95
N GLU A 225 -4.39 21.58 -2.41
CA GLU A 225 -3.24 22.44 -2.14
C GLU A 225 -2.20 21.78 -1.21
N GLU A 226 -2.68 21.11 -0.16
CA GLU A 226 -1.84 20.53 0.90
C GLU A 226 -1.89 18.99 0.96
N LEU A 227 -2.64 18.36 0.05
CA LEU A 227 -2.95 16.93 0.07
C LEU A 227 -3.02 16.37 -1.36
N GLU A 228 -2.31 15.27 -1.61
CA GLU A 228 -2.45 14.44 -2.81
C GLU A 228 -2.84 13.01 -2.38
N VAL A 229 -3.85 12.44 -3.03
CA VAL A 229 -4.31 11.07 -2.80
C VAL A 229 -4.26 10.31 -4.12
N LEU A 230 -3.39 9.31 -4.20
CA LEU A 230 -3.23 8.45 -5.37
C LEU A 230 -3.91 7.10 -5.09
N LEU A 231 -4.87 6.74 -5.94
CA LEU A 231 -5.52 5.44 -5.88
C LEU A 231 -4.79 4.43 -6.78
N HIS A 232 -4.20 3.40 -6.18
CA HIS A 232 -3.71 2.19 -6.84
C HIS A 232 -4.75 1.07 -6.70
N PRO A 233 -4.83 0.09 -7.62
CA PRO A 233 -5.72 -1.07 -7.47
C PRO A 233 -5.53 -1.87 -6.18
N SER A 234 -4.35 -1.81 -5.59
CA SER A 234 -3.97 -2.58 -4.38
C SER A 234 -3.50 -1.70 -3.21
N ASP A 235 -3.61 -0.37 -3.32
CA ASP A 235 -3.13 0.56 -2.30
C ASP A 235 -3.71 1.96 -2.48
N LEU A 236 -3.83 2.70 -1.39
CA LEU A 236 -4.20 4.09 -1.40
C LEU A 236 -3.08 4.91 -0.75
N VAL A 237 -2.42 5.72 -1.56
CA VAL A 237 -1.28 6.54 -1.12
C VAL A 237 -1.77 7.95 -0.82
N ILE A 238 -1.60 8.38 0.43
CA ILE A 238 -1.96 9.70 0.92
C ILE A 238 -0.67 10.48 1.20
N SER A 239 -0.48 11.58 0.50
CA SER A 239 0.70 12.43 0.54
C SER A 239 0.33 13.85 0.94
N GLY A 240 1.07 14.47 1.86
CA GLY A 240 0.77 15.82 2.33
C GLY A 240 1.50 16.16 3.64
N GLN A 241 1.03 17.20 4.34
CA GLN A 241 1.56 17.48 5.69
C GLN A 241 1.13 16.39 6.68
N LYS A 242 1.93 16.19 7.72
CA LYS A 242 1.72 15.07 8.67
C LYS A 242 0.32 15.05 9.30
N THR A 243 -0.23 16.21 9.65
CA THR A 243 -1.57 16.34 10.25
C THR A 243 -2.65 15.98 9.24
N ASP A 244 -2.56 16.51 8.04
CA ASP A 244 -3.58 16.34 7.00
C ASP A 244 -3.63 14.90 6.52
N VAL A 245 -2.46 14.27 6.36
CA VAL A 245 -2.36 12.86 5.99
C VAL A 245 -3.00 11.96 7.05
N ILE A 246 -2.79 12.22 8.34
CA ILE A 246 -3.43 11.44 9.42
C ILE A 246 -4.95 11.62 9.39
N GLN A 247 -5.43 12.85 9.23
CA GLN A 247 -6.87 13.14 9.21
C GLN A 247 -7.56 12.59 7.96
N ALA A 248 -6.94 12.74 6.79
CA ALA A 248 -7.40 12.16 5.54
C ALA A 248 -7.45 10.64 5.65
N ARG A 249 -6.38 10.00 6.16
CA ARG A 249 -6.36 8.54 6.37
C ARG A 249 -7.50 8.08 7.26
N THR A 250 -7.69 8.70 8.42
CA THR A 250 -8.78 8.33 9.34
C THR A 250 -10.15 8.49 8.68
N THR A 251 -10.35 9.55 7.90
CA THR A 251 -11.61 9.79 7.19
C THR A 251 -11.84 8.74 6.10
N LEU A 252 -10.81 8.45 5.31
CA LEU A 252 -10.90 7.49 4.20
C LEU A 252 -11.11 6.07 4.71
N VAL A 253 -10.38 5.61 5.73
CA VAL A 253 -10.57 4.26 6.31
C VAL A 253 -11.98 4.08 6.88
N GLN A 254 -12.59 5.13 7.42
CA GLN A 254 -13.96 5.06 7.95
C GLN A 254 -15.02 5.05 6.84
N GLN A 255 -14.80 5.78 5.74
CA GLN A 255 -15.76 5.88 4.65
C GLN A 255 -15.64 4.69 3.69
N LEU A 256 -14.42 4.22 3.41
CA LEU A 256 -14.14 3.12 2.51
C LEU A 256 -14.61 1.76 3.06
N ALA A 257 -14.74 1.62 4.37
CA ALA A 257 -15.39 0.46 5.01
C ALA A 257 -16.81 0.15 4.48
N PHE A 258 -17.45 1.11 3.80
CA PHE A 258 -18.76 0.96 3.20
C PHE A 258 -18.77 1.24 1.69
N SER A 259 -17.60 1.20 1.07
CA SER A 259 -17.41 1.34 -0.37
C SER A 259 -17.38 -0.03 -1.06
N LYS A 260 -17.15 -0.01 -2.37
CA LYS A 260 -16.79 -1.21 -3.15
C LYS A 260 -15.29 -1.54 -3.11
N ALA A 261 -14.49 -0.78 -2.37
CA ALA A 261 -13.09 -1.10 -2.14
C ALA A 261 -12.97 -2.05 -0.95
N TYR A 262 -12.29 -3.17 -1.15
CA TYR A 262 -11.95 -4.08 -0.06
C TYR A 262 -10.83 -3.50 0.80
N LEU A 263 -11.00 -3.49 2.11
CA LEU A 263 -9.93 -3.21 3.07
C LEU A 263 -9.17 -4.50 3.47
N THR A 264 -9.62 -5.64 2.97
CA THR A 264 -9.06 -6.98 3.15
C THR A 264 -8.49 -7.56 1.84
N TRP A 265 -7.71 -8.64 1.91
CA TRP A 265 -6.93 -9.18 0.77
C TRP A 265 -6.97 -10.70 0.59
N THR A 266 -7.45 -11.45 1.58
CA THR A 266 -7.81 -12.85 1.41
C THR A 266 -9.25 -12.95 0.93
N LYS A 267 -9.52 -13.98 0.13
CA LYS A 267 -10.85 -14.19 -0.44
C LYS A 267 -11.87 -14.43 0.67
N GLU A 268 -11.49 -15.21 1.68
CA GLU A 268 -12.30 -15.49 2.85
C GLU A 268 -12.65 -14.21 3.62
N ALA A 269 -11.72 -13.25 3.70
CA ALA A 269 -11.98 -11.95 4.32
C ALA A 269 -12.85 -11.04 3.43
N ASN A 270 -12.61 -11.01 2.12
CA ASN A 270 -13.44 -10.27 1.15
C ASN A 270 -14.91 -10.75 1.19
N GLU A 271 -15.14 -12.06 1.29
CA GLU A 271 -16.49 -12.63 1.42
C GLU A 271 -17.20 -12.18 2.71
N LEU A 272 -16.48 -12.00 3.82
CA LEU A 272 -17.03 -11.46 5.06
C LEU A 272 -17.33 -9.96 4.95
N GLU A 273 -16.44 -9.20 4.29
CA GLU A 273 -16.61 -7.78 3.99
C GLU A 273 -17.84 -7.54 3.10
N ASP A 274 -18.04 -8.32 2.04
CA ASP A 274 -19.22 -8.29 1.17
C ASP A 274 -20.52 -8.53 1.94
N ARG A 275 -20.50 -9.48 2.88
CA ARG A 275 -21.66 -9.78 3.75
C ARG A 275 -21.98 -8.63 4.70
N LEU A 276 -20.97 -7.95 5.24
CA LEU A 276 -21.16 -6.74 6.06
C LEU A 276 -21.69 -5.59 5.21
N TRP A 277 -21.12 -5.36 4.04
CA TRP A 277 -21.52 -4.30 3.13
C TRP A 277 -22.95 -4.48 2.60
N SER A 278 -23.31 -5.70 2.18
CA SER A 278 -24.66 -6.02 1.74
C SER A 278 -25.70 -5.81 2.84
N LEU A 279 -25.40 -6.25 4.07
CA LEU A 279 -26.25 -6.00 5.23
C LEU A 279 -26.43 -4.49 5.49
N TRP A 280 -25.33 -3.74 5.46
CA TRP A 280 -25.36 -2.28 5.62
C TRP A 280 -26.23 -1.60 4.55
N ARG A 281 -26.04 -1.95 3.29
CA ARG A 281 -26.76 -1.37 2.15
C ARG A 281 -28.25 -1.69 2.20
N GLU A 282 -28.62 -2.93 2.51
CA GLU A 282 -30.03 -3.32 2.71
C GLU A 282 -30.67 -2.48 3.81
N MET A 283 -29.93 -2.21 4.89
CA MET A 283 -30.44 -1.43 6.01
C MET A 283 -30.58 0.05 5.69
N LYS A 284 -29.57 0.64 5.03
CA LYS A 284 -29.61 2.03 4.56
C LYS A 284 -30.78 2.26 3.58
N ALA A 285 -30.96 1.35 2.61
CA ALA A 285 -32.04 1.44 1.63
C ALA A 285 -33.44 1.32 2.25
N ARG A 286 -33.56 0.60 3.38
CA ARG A 286 -34.84 0.39 4.03
C ARG A 286 -35.32 1.58 4.87
N ALA A 287 -34.48 2.57 5.18
CA ALA A 287 -34.83 3.83 5.88
C ALA A 287 -35.94 3.69 6.94
N ARG A 288 -35.93 2.61 7.71
CA ARG A 288 -37.01 2.26 8.65
C ARG A 288 -36.56 2.59 10.06
N ALA A 289 -37.48 3.18 10.84
CA ALA A 289 -37.34 3.40 12.27
C ALA A 289 -37.20 2.09 13.10
N PHE A 290 -37.17 0.92 12.44
CA PHE A 290 -37.10 -0.38 13.09
C PHE A 290 -36.11 -1.29 12.36
N VAL A 291 -35.13 -1.82 13.10
CA VAL A 291 -34.19 -2.82 12.62
C VAL A 291 -34.87 -4.19 12.66
N PRO A 292 -34.96 -4.91 11.54
CA PRO A 292 -35.65 -6.18 11.51
C PRO A 292 -34.77 -7.26 12.19
N ALA A 293 -35.41 -8.22 12.87
CA ALA A 293 -34.71 -9.22 13.68
C ALA A 293 -33.76 -10.11 12.87
N ASP A 294 -34.04 -10.30 11.57
CA ASP A 294 -33.17 -11.02 10.64
C ASP A 294 -31.82 -10.30 10.43
N ALA A 295 -31.79 -8.97 10.45
CA ALA A 295 -30.54 -8.21 10.33
C ALA A 295 -29.59 -8.47 11.50
N LEU A 296 -30.13 -8.51 12.74
CA LEU A 296 -29.35 -8.83 13.93
C LEU A 296 -28.85 -10.28 13.92
N MET A 297 -29.68 -11.23 13.49
CA MET A 297 -29.27 -12.63 13.35
C MET A 297 -28.17 -12.80 12.29
N ARG A 298 -28.29 -12.12 11.14
CA ARG A 298 -27.25 -12.13 10.09
C ARG A 298 -25.94 -11.55 10.59
N LEU A 299 -25.97 -10.43 11.33
CA LEU A 299 -24.78 -9.84 11.93
C LEU A 299 -24.13 -10.79 12.94
N GLY A 300 -24.93 -11.47 13.77
CA GLY A 300 -24.45 -12.50 14.69
C GLY A 300 -23.78 -13.68 13.97
N ALA A 301 -24.36 -14.15 12.86
CA ALA A 301 -23.78 -15.20 12.04
C ALA A 301 -22.45 -14.76 11.40
N ILE A 302 -22.36 -13.53 10.87
CA ILE A 302 -21.10 -12.97 10.36
C ILE A 302 -20.04 -12.92 11.47
N GLY A 303 -20.43 -12.52 12.69
CA GLY A 303 -19.52 -12.51 13.84
C GLY A 303 -18.96 -13.89 14.18
N HIS A 304 -19.82 -14.92 14.18
CA HIS A 304 -19.39 -16.29 14.45
C HIS A 304 -18.48 -16.84 13.33
N ASP A 305 -18.77 -16.52 12.08
CA ASP A 305 -17.94 -16.93 10.94
C ASP A 305 -16.58 -16.23 10.96
N LEU A 306 -16.53 -14.94 11.35
CA LEU A 306 -15.28 -14.21 11.54
C LEU A 306 -14.38 -14.87 12.60
N ASP A 307 -14.96 -15.32 13.71
CA ASP A 307 -14.22 -16.00 14.78
C ASP A 307 -13.67 -17.37 14.33
N ALA A 308 -14.31 -18.02 13.34
CA ALA A 308 -13.95 -19.32 12.82
C ALA A 308 -13.03 -19.30 11.58
N ALA A 309 -13.01 -18.20 10.82
CA ALA A 309 -12.39 -18.13 9.50
C ALA A 309 -10.86 -18.28 9.49
N GLY A 310 -10.19 -18.12 10.64
CA GLY A 310 -8.73 -18.24 10.73
C GLY A 310 -7.98 -17.18 9.91
N VAL A 311 -8.61 -16.02 9.67
CA VAL A 311 -8.01 -14.91 8.93
C VAL A 311 -6.80 -14.33 9.67
N PRO A 312 -5.80 -13.78 8.94
CA PRO A 312 -4.70 -13.02 9.53
C PRO A 312 -5.19 -11.93 10.47
N TYR A 313 -4.44 -11.69 11.55
CA TYR A 313 -4.84 -10.73 12.60
C TYR A 313 -5.13 -9.33 12.05
N GLU A 314 -4.35 -8.88 11.07
CA GLU A 314 -4.52 -7.56 10.45
C GLU A 314 -5.86 -7.43 9.70
N GLU A 315 -6.31 -8.48 9.00
CA GLU A 315 -7.63 -8.51 8.35
C GLU A 315 -8.75 -8.68 9.37
N TRP A 316 -8.50 -9.48 10.42
CA TRP A 316 -9.44 -9.62 11.52
C TRP A 316 -9.74 -8.28 12.20
N GLU A 317 -8.73 -7.42 12.43
CA GLU A 317 -8.93 -6.08 13.00
C GLU A 317 -9.80 -5.18 12.11
N VAL A 318 -9.64 -5.30 10.79
CA VAL A 318 -10.45 -4.57 9.80
C VAL A 318 -11.90 -5.03 9.87
N LEU A 319 -12.15 -6.33 9.70
CA LEU A 319 -13.48 -6.92 9.72
C LEU A 319 -14.19 -6.72 11.06
N PHE A 320 -13.45 -6.85 12.17
CA PHE A 320 -13.98 -6.61 13.50
C PHE A 320 -14.45 -5.16 13.64
N ARG A 321 -13.65 -4.19 13.18
CA ARG A 321 -14.00 -2.77 13.19
C ARG A 321 -15.24 -2.49 12.34
N GLU A 322 -15.32 -3.06 11.14
CA GLU A 322 -16.49 -2.91 10.26
C GLU A 322 -17.75 -3.50 10.88
N LYS A 323 -17.66 -4.70 11.44
CA LYS A 323 -18.76 -5.32 12.20
C LYS A 323 -19.23 -4.39 13.31
N GLN A 324 -18.31 -3.82 14.09
CA GLN A 324 -18.64 -2.88 15.17
C GLN A 324 -19.29 -1.59 14.65
N GLN A 325 -18.88 -1.08 13.49
CA GLN A 325 -19.51 0.10 12.88
C GLN A 325 -20.95 -0.21 12.43
N VAL A 326 -21.17 -1.37 11.79
CA VAL A 326 -22.51 -1.84 11.41
C VAL A 326 -23.38 -2.04 12.66
N GLU A 327 -22.87 -2.72 13.68
CA GLU A 327 -23.56 -2.94 14.95
C GLU A 327 -23.97 -1.62 15.61
N THR A 328 -23.03 -0.68 15.71
CA THR A 328 -23.28 0.65 16.27
C THR A 328 -24.33 1.40 15.48
N ALA A 329 -24.28 1.33 14.15
CA ALA A 329 -25.26 2.00 13.31
C ALA A 329 -26.66 1.39 13.45
N LEU A 330 -26.78 0.05 13.56
CA LEU A 330 -28.04 -0.62 13.86
C LEU A 330 -28.59 -0.21 15.23
N LEU A 331 -27.76 -0.16 16.26
CA LEU A 331 -28.14 0.30 17.60
C LEU A 331 -28.67 1.74 17.57
N ARG A 332 -28.02 2.63 16.82
CA ARG A 332 -28.48 4.02 16.64
C ARG A 332 -29.82 4.12 15.92
N MET A 333 -30.03 3.31 14.88
CA MET A 333 -31.31 3.22 14.18
C MET A 333 -32.43 2.73 15.12
N MET A 334 -32.17 1.71 15.95
CA MET A 334 -33.13 1.22 16.95
C MET A 334 -33.43 2.27 18.03
N ALA A 335 -32.44 3.07 18.41
CA ALA A 335 -32.61 4.15 19.38
C ALA A 335 -33.33 5.39 18.80
N GLY A 336 -33.67 5.39 17.50
CA GLY A 336 -34.26 6.56 16.83
C GLY A 336 -33.30 7.76 16.74
N VAL A 337 -32.00 7.55 16.95
CA VAL A 337 -30.97 8.59 16.84
C VAL A 337 -30.47 8.61 15.40
N THR A 338 -31.27 9.21 14.51
CA THR A 338 -30.80 9.66 13.19
C THR A 338 -30.18 11.04 13.34
N ASP A 339 -29.01 11.13 13.96
CA ASP A 339 -28.16 12.30 13.79
C ASP A 339 -27.20 11.98 12.65
N GLN A 340 -27.17 12.85 11.65
CA GLN A 340 -26.52 12.69 10.37
C GLN A 340 -25.08 12.17 10.53
N VAL A 341 -24.82 10.94 10.10
CA VAL A 341 -23.50 10.66 9.52
C VAL A 341 -23.46 11.52 8.27
N ALA A 342 -22.55 12.49 8.22
CA ALA A 342 -22.38 13.40 7.09
C ALA A 342 -22.46 12.64 5.76
N GLU A 343 -23.60 12.76 5.08
CA GLU A 343 -23.79 12.24 3.75
C GLU A 343 -22.88 13.04 2.79
N PRO A 344 -22.26 12.40 1.80
CA PRO A 344 -21.69 13.12 0.68
C PRO A 344 -22.83 13.81 -0.09
N ALA A 345 -22.78 15.14 -0.12
CA ALA A 345 -23.78 16.03 -0.69
C ALA A 345 -24.41 15.55 -2.00
N GLY A 346 -25.69 15.14 -1.91
CA GLY A 346 -26.70 15.41 -2.91
C GLY A 346 -27.23 16.84 -2.72
N ILE A 347 -27.39 17.55 -3.82
CA ILE A 347 -27.69 18.98 -3.92
C ILE A 347 -28.99 19.33 -3.20
N ALA A 348 -28.94 20.22 -2.20
CA ALA A 348 -30.06 21.07 -1.81
C ALA A 348 -29.53 22.33 -1.11
N ASP A 349 -29.93 23.46 -1.68
CA ASP A 349 -29.54 24.82 -1.34
C ASP A 349 -30.46 25.33 -0.21
N GLU A 350 -30.17 25.03 1.06
CA GLU A 350 -30.90 25.65 2.19
C GLU A 350 -29.98 25.97 3.39
N ALA A 351 -30.20 27.16 3.96
CA ALA A 351 -29.38 27.87 4.94
C ALA A 351 -29.21 27.13 6.30
N PRO A 352 -28.12 27.40 7.06
CA PRO A 352 -27.86 26.69 8.31
C PRO A 352 -28.79 27.17 9.43
N VAL A 353 -29.69 26.29 9.87
CA VAL A 353 -30.42 26.43 11.14
C VAL A 353 -29.47 26.07 12.27
N GLY A 354 -29.08 27.07 13.05
CA GLY A 354 -28.15 26.94 14.16
C GLY A 354 -28.74 26.22 15.37
N SER A 355 -28.03 25.21 15.87
CA SER A 355 -28.11 24.75 17.25
C SER A 355 -26.95 25.36 18.04
N ARG A 356 -27.26 26.39 18.84
CA ARG A 356 -26.33 26.99 19.81
C ARG A 356 -26.09 26.00 20.93
N LEU A 357 -24.88 25.45 21.02
CA LEU A 357 -24.37 24.89 22.27
C LEU A 357 -24.06 26.06 23.23
N PRO A 358 -24.34 25.95 24.54
CA PRO A 358 -23.89 26.94 25.49
C PRO A 358 -22.36 26.92 25.55
N THR A 359 -21.74 28.03 25.12
CA THR A 359 -20.35 28.34 25.43
C THR A 359 -20.21 28.55 26.93
N GLU A 360 -19.77 27.53 27.66
CA GLU A 360 -19.07 27.77 28.93
C GLU A 360 -17.67 28.31 28.62
N THR A 361 -17.53 29.61 28.84
CA THR A 361 -16.26 30.29 28.93
C THR A 361 -15.46 29.80 30.14
N LEU A 362 -14.49 28.92 29.92
CA LEU A 362 -13.39 28.67 30.86
C LEU A 362 -12.07 29.19 30.28
N ALA A 363 -11.92 30.51 30.33
CA ALA A 363 -10.60 31.12 30.32
C ALA A 363 -9.95 30.84 31.69
N SER A 364 -9.20 29.73 31.79
CA SER A 364 -8.36 29.44 32.95
C SER A 364 -6.95 30.02 32.73
N PRO A 365 -6.44 30.90 33.61
CA PRO A 365 -5.08 31.47 33.50
C PRO A 365 -3.95 30.47 33.75
N ASN A 366 -4.26 29.20 34.08
CA ASN A 366 -3.29 28.25 34.61
C ASN A 366 -2.45 27.52 33.55
N GLY A 367 -2.76 27.68 32.26
CA GLY A 367 -2.01 27.05 31.17
C GLY A 367 -0.58 27.56 31.01
N LEU A 368 -0.31 28.82 31.39
CA LEU A 368 1.03 29.40 31.34
C LEU A 368 1.94 28.89 32.48
N VAL A 369 1.38 28.67 33.67
CA VAL A 369 2.13 28.15 34.82
C VAL A 369 2.56 26.70 34.59
N PHE A 370 1.68 25.85 34.04
CA PHE A 370 2.05 24.47 33.70
C PHE A 370 3.09 24.38 32.58
N ARG A 371 3.05 25.29 31.60
CA ARG A 371 4.05 25.35 30.53
C ARG A 371 5.42 25.83 31.04
N LEU A 372 5.45 26.78 31.98
CA LEU A 372 6.68 27.25 32.62
C LEU A 372 7.30 26.21 33.56
N VAL A 373 6.47 25.50 34.34
CA VAL A 373 6.94 24.40 35.20
C VAL A 373 7.49 23.25 34.35
N GLY A 374 6.83 22.90 33.24
CA GLY A 374 7.34 21.90 32.29
C GLY A 374 8.69 22.27 31.68
N LEU A 375 8.87 23.54 31.30
CA LEU A 375 10.14 24.04 30.75
C LEU A 375 11.27 24.04 31.79
N LEU A 376 10.98 24.39 33.06
CA LEU A 376 11.94 24.34 34.16
C LEU A 376 12.37 22.91 34.50
N VAL A 377 11.46 21.94 34.45
CA VAL A 377 11.79 20.51 34.67
C VAL A 377 12.67 19.96 33.55
N VAL A 378 12.39 20.31 32.29
CA VAL A 378 13.22 19.90 31.15
C VAL A 378 14.60 20.54 31.21
N ALA A 379 14.69 21.82 31.59
CA ALA A 379 15.97 22.51 31.78
C ALA A 379 16.79 21.90 32.94
N ALA A 380 16.15 21.56 34.06
CA ALA A 380 16.81 20.91 35.19
C ALA A 380 17.33 19.50 34.85
N LEU A 381 16.55 18.72 34.10
CA LEU A 381 16.95 17.39 33.61
C LEU A 381 18.12 17.49 32.61
N ALA A 382 18.11 18.50 31.73
CA ALA A 382 19.22 18.74 30.80
C ALA A 382 20.51 19.14 31.55
N LEU A 383 20.39 19.96 32.60
CA LEU A 383 21.53 20.38 33.42
C LEU A 383 22.12 19.21 34.22
N LEU A 384 21.28 18.38 34.82
CA LEU A 384 21.68 17.15 35.52
C LEU A 384 22.39 16.17 34.59
N ASN A 385 21.89 16.01 33.36
CA ASN A 385 22.54 15.14 32.38
C ASN A 385 23.91 15.71 31.93
N HIS A 386 24.02 17.03 31.76
CA HIS A 386 25.29 17.67 31.40
C HIS A 386 26.33 17.58 32.53
N MET A 387 25.92 17.73 33.79
CA MET A 387 26.81 17.56 34.95
C MET A 387 27.29 16.10 35.09
N ARG A 388 26.42 15.13 34.82
CA ARG A 388 26.77 13.70 34.83
C ARG A 388 27.77 13.32 33.73
N GLN A 389 27.74 14.00 32.58
CA GLN A 389 28.72 13.80 31.51
C GLN A 389 30.09 14.40 31.84
N ARG A 390 30.15 15.50 32.61
CA ARG A 390 31.42 16.10 33.05
C ARG A 390 32.13 15.31 34.16
N SER A 391 31.40 14.53 34.97
CA SER A 391 31.99 13.68 36.01
C SER A 391 32.52 12.33 35.51
N ALA A 392 32.40 12.04 34.20
CA ALA A 392 32.74 10.75 33.60
C ALA A 392 33.92 10.82 32.61
N SER A 393 34.73 11.87 32.67
CA SER A 393 35.99 11.98 31.92
C SER A 393 37.17 12.03 32.90
N PRO A 394 38.00 10.98 32.98
CA PRO A 394 39.32 11.10 33.61
C PRO A 394 40.28 11.96 32.78
#